data_AF-A0A6A7N6T3-F1
#
_entry.id   AF-A0A6A7N6T3-F1
#
_cell.length_a   1.000
_cell.length_b   1.000
_cell.length_c   1.000
_cell.angle_alpha   90.00
_cell.angle_beta   90.00
_cell.angle_gamma   90.00
#
_symmetry.space_group_name_H-M   'P 1'
#
loop_
_entity.id
_entity.type
_entity.pdbx_description
1 polymer ?
#
loop_
_entity_poly.entity_id
_entity_poly.type
_entity_poly.pdbx_seq_one_letter_code
_entity_poly.pdbx_strand_id
1 'polypeptide(L)'
;MKIQFDEVDERLRLARMAARDLIETPLCGDYVLFPTGEMERLGRDWGGALQTTPSGSFYLWKGGGADFSGGLNPPIARETLTRTVKTLAGRFWFFHHDWVGPGRSVHFRIPCRLYLTTAKYEGFLGKEFQSDELMELARQL
;
A
#
# COMPACT_ATOMS: atom_id res chain seq x y z
N MET A 1 -5.24 -22.59 19.15
CA MET A 1 -6.39 -21.93 18.49
C MET A 1 -5.84 -21.14 17.31
N LYS A 2 -6.35 -21.35 16.09
CA LYS A 2 -5.90 -20.61 14.91
C LYS A 2 -6.54 -19.22 14.96
N ILE A 3 -5.73 -18.17 14.89
CA ILE A 3 -6.24 -16.80 14.83
C ILE A 3 -6.95 -16.61 13.49
N GLN A 4 -8.16 -16.07 13.56
CA GLN A 4 -9.01 -15.79 12.41
C GLN A 4 -9.54 -14.37 12.54
N PHE A 5 -9.67 -13.69 11.41
CA PHE A 5 -10.27 -12.36 11.35
C PHE A 5 -11.74 -12.47 11.77
N ASP A 6 -12.15 -11.66 12.74
CA ASP A 6 -13.51 -11.69 13.31
C ASP A 6 -14.16 -10.29 13.38
N GLU A 7 -15.31 -10.18 14.04
CA GLU A 7 -16.07 -8.93 14.16
C GLU A 7 -15.32 -7.81 14.90
N VAL A 8 -14.43 -8.15 15.84
CA VAL A 8 -13.60 -7.15 16.53
C VAL A 8 -12.59 -6.59 15.54
N ASP A 9 -11.93 -7.46 14.76
CA ASP A 9 -11.01 -7.04 13.71
C ASP A 9 -11.71 -6.23 12.62
N GLU A 10 -12.95 -6.59 12.25
CA GLU A 10 -13.72 -5.83 11.27
C GLU A 10 -13.98 -4.39 11.74
N ARG A 11 -14.33 -4.20 13.02
CA ARG A 11 -14.46 -2.85 13.60
C ARG A 11 -13.14 -2.09 13.56
N LEU A 12 -12.02 -2.75 13.85
CA LEU A 12 -10.69 -2.14 13.77
C LEU A 12 -10.34 -1.77 12.32
N ARG A 13 -10.66 -2.62 11.34
CA ARG A 13 -10.45 -2.37 9.92
C ARG A 13 -11.23 -1.13 9.47
N LEU A 14 -12.52 -1.06 9.79
CA LEU A 14 -13.39 0.06 9.43
C LEU A 14 -12.91 1.37 10.05
N ALA A 15 -12.53 1.37 11.34
CA ALA A 15 -12.03 2.56 12.02
C ALA A 15 -10.72 3.08 11.39
N ARG A 16 -9.78 2.18 11.06
CA ARG A 16 -8.51 2.55 10.41
C ARG A 16 -8.69 3.01 8.98
N MET A 17 -9.63 2.41 8.25
CA MET A 17 -10.01 2.85 6.91
C MET A 17 -10.56 4.28 6.96
N ALA A 18 -11.49 4.56 7.87
CA ALA A 18 -12.02 5.91 8.07
C ALA A 18 -10.93 6.92 8.45
N ALA A 19 -10.00 6.55 9.35
CA ALA A 19 -8.86 7.40 9.69
C ALA A 19 -7.94 7.67 8.49
N ARG A 20 -7.72 6.67 7.63
CA ARG A 20 -6.94 6.79 6.40
C ARG A 20 -7.59 7.75 5.40
N ASP A 21 -8.92 7.71 5.29
CA ASP A 21 -9.66 8.55 4.35
C ASP A 21 -9.53 10.05 4.65
N LEU A 22 -9.30 10.41 5.93
CA LEU A 22 -9.05 11.79 6.36
C LEU A 22 -7.68 12.34 5.94
N ILE A 23 -6.74 11.49 5.50
CA ILE A 23 -5.39 11.92 5.13
C ILE A 23 -5.35 12.16 3.62
N GLU A 24 -5.19 13.42 3.19
CA GLU A 24 -5.25 13.79 1.77
C GLU A 24 -3.97 13.50 0.98
N THR A 25 -2.83 13.37 1.67
CA THR A 25 -1.54 13.12 1.04
C THR A 25 -1.39 11.67 0.59
N PRO A 26 -0.50 11.38 -0.37
CA PRO A 26 -0.13 10.01 -0.70
C PRO A 26 0.36 9.28 0.56
N LEU A 27 -0.09 8.03 0.74
CA LEU A 27 0.25 7.24 1.91
C LEU A 27 0.98 5.96 1.53
N CYS A 28 1.79 5.46 2.46
CA CYS A 28 2.29 4.09 2.41
C CYS A 28 1.13 3.11 2.19
N GLY A 29 1.28 2.24 1.20
CA GLY A 29 0.28 1.29 0.72
C GLY A 29 -0.61 1.77 -0.42
N ASP A 30 -0.62 3.06 -0.78
CA ASP A 30 -1.31 3.54 -1.99
C ASP A 30 -0.60 3.05 -3.26
N TYR A 31 -1.31 3.08 -4.40
CA TYR A 31 -0.80 2.60 -5.68
C TYR A 31 -0.25 3.74 -6.54
N VAL A 32 0.78 3.44 -7.32
CA VAL A 32 1.30 4.31 -8.38
C VAL A 32 1.40 3.54 -9.69
N LEU A 33 0.89 4.12 -10.77
CA LEU A 33 1.03 3.62 -12.13
C LEU A 33 2.05 4.48 -12.89
N PHE A 34 3.10 3.83 -13.39
CA PHE A 34 4.15 4.45 -14.18
C PHE A 34 3.73 4.64 -15.65
N PRO A 35 4.35 5.56 -16.40
CA PRO A 35 4.02 5.81 -17.82
C PRO A 35 4.19 4.59 -18.72
N THR A 36 5.07 3.67 -18.34
CA THR A 36 5.37 2.41 -19.03
C THR A 36 4.41 1.27 -18.69
N GLY A 37 3.47 1.51 -17.76
CA GLY A 37 2.37 0.59 -17.42
C GLY A 37 2.61 -0.26 -16.17
N GLU A 38 3.80 -0.23 -15.59
CA GLU A 38 4.10 -0.91 -14.34
C GLU A 38 3.36 -0.23 -13.20
N MET A 39 2.76 -1.04 -12.33
CA MET A 39 2.10 -0.57 -11.13
C MET A 39 2.87 -1.06 -9.90
N GLU A 40 3.08 -0.15 -8.97
CA GLU A 40 3.72 -0.43 -7.69
C GLU A 40 2.92 0.17 -6.53
N ARG A 41 3.31 -0.14 -5.29
CA ARG A 41 2.77 0.51 -4.10
C ARG A 41 3.79 1.48 -3.52
N LEU A 42 3.32 2.53 -2.87
CA LEU A 42 4.17 3.42 -2.08
C LEU A 42 4.62 2.68 -0.82
N GLY A 43 5.92 2.41 -0.69
CA GLY A 43 6.49 1.69 0.45
C GLY A 43 7.05 2.62 1.53
N ARG A 44 7.49 3.83 1.16
CA ARG A 44 8.01 4.79 2.15
C ARG A 44 7.86 6.23 1.72
N ASP A 45 7.56 7.09 2.69
CA ASP A 45 7.50 8.54 2.53
C ASP A 45 8.66 9.22 3.25
N TRP A 46 9.37 10.10 2.53
CA TRP A 46 10.45 10.96 3.02
C TRP A 46 10.08 12.46 2.95
N GLY A 47 8.80 12.78 2.78
CA GLY A 47 8.28 14.14 2.66
C GLY A 47 8.35 14.67 1.23
N GLY A 48 9.55 14.85 0.67
CA GLY A 48 9.71 15.30 -0.72
C GLY A 48 9.77 14.16 -1.75
N ALA A 49 10.11 12.96 -1.29
CA ALA A 49 10.35 11.81 -2.15
C ALA A 49 9.70 10.56 -1.57
N LEU A 50 9.22 9.69 -2.45
CA LEU A 50 8.45 8.50 -2.11
C LEU A 50 9.13 7.28 -2.74
N GLN A 51 9.46 6.27 -1.93
CA GLN A 51 9.94 5.01 -2.47
C GLN A 51 8.77 4.10 -2.79
N THR A 52 8.85 3.45 -3.94
CA THR A 52 7.87 2.48 -4.41
C THR A 52 8.35 1.06 -4.13
N THR A 53 7.44 0.11 -4.25
CA THR A 53 7.75 -1.31 -4.09
C THR A 53 6.75 -2.17 -4.85
N PRO A 54 7.20 -3.23 -5.54
CA PRO A 54 6.31 -4.14 -6.24
C PRO A 54 5.81 -5.29 -5.37
N SER A 55 6.31 -5.45 -4.14
CA SER A 55 5.91 -6.55 -3.24
C SER A 55 6.20 -6.23 -1.77
N GLY A 56 5.82 -7.14 -0.87
CA GLY A 56 6.07 -7.01 0.57
C GLY A 56 4.79 -6.87 1.37
N SER A 57 4.92 -6.39 2.61
CA SER A 57 3.83 -6.39 3.58
C SER A 57 3.62 -5.03 4.21
N PHE A 58 2.35 -4.68 4.46
CA PHE A 58 1.93 -3.37 4.96
C PHE A 58 1.14 -3.53 6.26
N TYR A 59 1.71 -3.08 7.36
CA TYR A 59 1.05 -3.01 8.66
C TYR A 59 0.24 -1.71 8.76
N LEU A 60 -1.07 -1.80 8.95
CA LEU A 60 -1.95 -0.62 9.01
C LEU A 60 -2.05 -0.11 10.46
N TRP A 61 -1.67 1.14 10.71
CA TRP A 61 -1.75 1.77 12.02
C TRP A 61 -3.17 2.22 12.38
N LYS A 62 -3.42 2.43 13.68
CA LYS A 62 -4.69 2.99 14.20
C LYS A 62 -5.07 4.32 13.56
N GLY A 63 -4.07 5.16 13.26
CA GLY A 63 -4.25 6.46 12.62
C GLY A 63 -4.41 6.45 11.09
N GLY A 64 -4.54 5.28 10.44
CA GLY A 64 -4.74 5.17 8.99
C GLY A 64 -3.47 5.17 8.13
N GLY A 65 -2.33 5.59 8.69
CA GLY A 65 -1.01 5.38 8.10
C GLY A 65 -0.59 3.90 8.07
N ALA A 66 0.50 3.57 7.40
CA ALA A 66 1.01 2.19 7.34
C ALA A 66 2.53 2.13 7.34
N ASP A 67 3.06 1.04 7.89
CA ASP A 67 4.47 0.67 7.83
C ASP A 67 4.69 -0.46 6.83
N PHE A 68 5.78 -0.36 6.08
CA PHE A 68 6.15 -1.33 5.06
C PHE A 68 7.33 -2.20 5.51
N SER A 69 7.27 -3.48 5.15
CA SER A 69 8.38 -4.42 5.26
C SER A 69 8.60 -5.13 3.92
N GLY A 70 9.79 -4.98 3.36
CA GLY A 70 10.19 -5.55 2.07
C GLY A 70 11.30 -4.72 1.41
N GLY A 71 11.59 -5.03 0.14
CA GLY A 71 12.52 -4.25 -0.67
C GLY A 71 11.88 -2.96 -1.19
N LEU A 72 12.66 -1.89 -1.25
CA LEU A 72 12.24 -0.58 -1.76
C LEU A 72 13.03 -0.23 -3.03
N ASN A 73 12.33 0.39 -3.97
CA ASN A 73 12.94 0.99 -5.15
C ASN A 73 13.53 2.36 -4.85
N PRO A 74 14.35 2.91 -5.77
CA PRO A 74 14.75 4.31 -5.71
C PRO A 74 13.54 5.23 -5.53
N PRO A 75 13.70 6.35 -4.79
CA PRO A 75 12.61 7.27 -4.56
C PRO A 75 12.24 8.04 -5.83
N ILE A 76 10.94 8.23 -6.05
CA ILE A 76 10.39 9.18 -7.03
C ILE A 76 9.97 10.47 -6.32
N ALA A 77 10.03 11.59 -7.03
CA ALA A 77 9.69 12.88 -6.44
C ALA A 77 8.16 13.03 -6.29
N ARG A 78 7.69 13.55 -5.14
CA ARG A 78 6.25 13.62 -4.82
C ARG A 78 5.46 14.43 -5.84
N GLU A 79 6.04 15.50 -6.36
CA GLU A 79 5.46 16.40 -7.36
C GLU A 79 5.16 15.71 -8.70
N THR A 80 5.74 14.53 -8.96
CA THR A 80 5.42 13.74 -10.15
C THR A 80 4.07 13.03 -10.03
N LEU A 81 3.50 12.93 -8.82
CA LEU A 81 2.27 12.19 -8.58
C LEU A 81 1.02 13.03 -8.84
N THR A 82 0.10 12.46 -9.62
CA THR A 82 -1.24 12.99 -9.84
C THR A 82 -2.27 12.02 -9.29
N ARG A 83 -3.07 12.46 -8.31
CA ARG A 83 -4.15 11.65 -7.72
C ARG A 83 -5.25 11.40 -8.75
N THR A 84 -5.70 10.15 -8.86
CA THR A 84 -6.88 9.80 -9.67
C THR A 84 -8.14 9.69 -8.80
N VAL A 85 -9.31 9.56 -9.45
CA VAL A 85 -10.58 9.22 -8.78
C VAL A 85 -10.71 7.72 -8.47
N LYS A 86 -9.82 6.88 -9.02
CA LYS A 86 -9.89 5.42 -8.86
C LYS A 86 -9.25 5.00 -7.54
N THR A 87 -9.76 3.91 -6.97
CA THR A 87 -9.13 3.19 -5.86
C THR A 87 -9.01 1.71 -6.20
N LEU A 88 -7.99 1.05 -5.65
CA LEU A 88 -7.72 -0.37 -5.83
C LEU A 88 -7.61 -1.05 -4.46
N ALA A 89 -7.96 -2.34 -4.39
CA ALA A 89 -8.02 -3.08 -3.13
C ALA A 89 -6.61 -3.46 -2.62
N GLY A 90 -6.04 -2.62 -1.76
CA GLY A 90 -4.73 -2.85 -1.13
C GLY A 90 -4.79 -3.87 0.00
N ARG A 91 -3.87 -4.85 -0.02
CA ARG A 91 -3.69 -5.81 1.09
C ARG A 91 -2.93 -5.16 2.24
N PHE A 92 -3.43 -5.33 3.46
CA PHE A 92 -2.79 -4.94 4.71
C PHE A 92 -2.93 -6.04 5.76
N TRP A 93 -2.28 -5.84 6.89
CA TRP A 93 -2.52 -6.62 8.09
C TRP A 93 -2.41 -5.75 9.35
N PHE A 94 -2.94 -6.26 10.45
CA PHE A 94 -2.64 -5.79 11.81
C PHE A 94 -2.67 -6.96 12.80
N PHE A 95 -2.40 -6.69 14.07
CA PHE A 95 -2.54 -7.68 15.13
C PHE A 95 -4.00 -7.91 15.51
N HIS A 96 -4.42 -9.17 15.57
CA HIS A 96 -5.74 -9.62 16.00
C HIS A 96 -6.11 -9.01 17.35
N HIS A 97 -7.25 -8.30 17.37
CA HIS A 97 -7.76 -7.54 18.52
C HIS A 97 -6.78 -6.47 19.06
N ASP A 98 -5.90 -5.95 18.20
CA ASP A 98 -4.83 -5.02 18.58
C ASP A 98 -3.83 -5.59 19.61
N TRP A 99 -3.79 -6.90 19.79
CA TRP A 99 -2.88 -7.55 20.74
C TRP A 99 -1.62 -8.05 20.03
N VAL A 100 -0.51 -7.35 20.25
CA VAL A 100 0.80 -7.64 19.65
C VAL A 100 1.31 -9.03 20.08
N GLY A 101 1.78 -9.83 19.13
CA GLY A 101 2.42 -11.11 19.42
C GLY A 101 2.67 -11.96 18.17
N PRO A 102 3.55 -12.96 18.28
CA PRO A 102 3.86 -13.88 17.18
C PRO A 102 2.61 -14.66 16.76
N GLY A 103 2.43 -14.82 15.44
CA GLY A 103 1.30 -15.56 14.88
C GLY A 103 -0.07 -14.86 15.02
N ARG A 104 -0.10 -13.59 15.43
CA ARG A 104 -1.34 -12.82 15.63
C ARG A 104 -1.71 -11.91 14.47
N SER A 105 -1.06 -12.03 13.32
CA SER A 105 -1.40 -11.20 12.16
C SER A 105 -2.72 -11.66 11.53
N VAL A 106 -3.62 -10.70 11.30
CA VAL A 106 -4.81 -10.90 10.47
C VAL A 106 -4.71 -10.00 9.24
N HIS A 107 -5.02 -10.56 8.08
CA HIS A 107 -4.86 -9.92 6.79
C HIS A 107 -6.22 -9.58 6.19
N PHE A 108 -6.31 -8.42 5.54
CA PHE A 108 -7.54 -7.93 4.94
C PHE A 108 -7.20 -6.98 3.78
N ARG A 109 -8.24 -6.50 3.09
CA ARG A 109 -8.12 -5.48 2.04
C ARG A 109 -8.91 -4.23 2.40
N ILE A 110 -8.38 -3.07 2.02
CA ILE A 110 -9.09 -1.78 2.05
C ILE A 110 -8.86 -1.05 0.71
N PRO A 111 -9.75 -0.12 0.32
CA PRO A 111 -9.50 0.75 -0.82
C PRO A 111 -8.22 1.58 -0.59
N CYS A 112 -7.37 1.66 -1.61
CA CYS A 112 -6.17 2.48 -1.65
C CYS A 112 -6.21 3.37 -2.87
N ARG A 113 -5.70 4.60 -2.73
CA ARG A 113 -5.72 5.59 -3.80
C ARG A 113 -4.79 5.14 -4.91
N LEU A 114 -5.20 5.42 -6.15
CA LEU A 114 -4.33 5.29 -7.30
C LEU A 114 -3.79 6.66 -7.71
N TYR A 115 -2.47 6.74 -7.87
CA TYR A 115 -1.76 7.87 -8.44
C TYR A 115 -1.18 7.48 -9.80
N LEU A 116 -1.18 8.42 -10.73
CA LEU A 116 -0.31 8.36 -11.91
C LEU A 116 0.99 9.09 -11.60
N THR A 117 2.11 8.63 -12.14
CA THR A 117 3.38 9.36 -12.06
C THR A 117 3.94 9.69 -13.43
N THR A 118 4.66 10.79 -13.54
CA THR A 118 5.51 11.11 -14.71
C THR A 118 6.96 10.65 -14.53
N ALA A 119 7.32 10.08 -13.37
CA ALA A 119 8.65 9.56 -13.12
C ALA A 119 8.97 8.38 -14.04
N LYS A 120 10.24 8.22 -14.40
CA LYS A 120 10.71 7.07 -15.17
C LYS A 120 10.69 5.82 -14.28
N TYR A 121 10.24 4.69 -14.84
CA TYR A 121 10.40 3.40 -14.19
C TYR A 121 11.84 2.91 -14.31
N GLU A 122 12.49 2.62 -13.18
CA GLU A 122 13.89 2.13 -13.12
C GLU A 122 14.01 0.64 -12.74
N GLY A 123 12.88 -0.04 -12.54
CA GLY A 123 12.85 -1.45 -12.14
C GLY A 123 13.13 -1.68 -10.65
N PHE A 124 12.87 -2.91 -10.20
CA PHE A 124 13.15 -3.34 -8.85
C PHE A 124 14.63 -3.69 -8.65
N LEU A 125 15.35 -2.82 -7.94
CA LEU A 125 16.80 -2.97 -7.74
C LEU A 125 17.56 -3.20 -9.08
N GLY A 126 17.12 -2.53 -10.14
CA GLY A 126 17.70 -2.65 -11.49
C GLY A 126 17.27 -3.91 -12.27
N LYS A 127 16.24 -4.63 -11.82
CA LYS A 127 15.65 -5.78 -12.52
C LYS A 127 14.16 -5.54 -12.77
N GLU A 128 13.64 -6.09 -13.86
CA GLU A 128 12.19 -6.22 -13.99
C GLU A 128 11.67 -7.18 -12.91
N PHE A 129 10.71 -6.72 -12.12
CA PHE A 129 10.02 -7.55 -11.15
C PHE A 129 8.52 -7.49 -11.46
N GLN A 130 7.91 -8.66 -11.60
CA GLN A 130 6.49 -8.79 -11.89
C GLN A 130 5.76 -9.33 -10.67
N SER A 131 4.75 -8.59 -10.22
CA SER A 131 3.79 -9.06 -9.23
C SER A 131 2.49 -9.37 -9.94
N ASP A 132 2.07 -10.64 -9.94
CA ASP A 132 0.83 -11.08 -10.58
C ASP A 132 -0.38 -10.29 -10.08
N GLU A 133 -0.41 -9.97 -8.77
CA GLU A 133 -1.45 -9.15 -8.17
C GLU A 133 -1.49 -7.74 -8.78
N LEU A 134 -0.32 -7.10 -8.94
CA LEU A 134 -0.25 -5.74 -9.48
C LEU A 134 -0.52 -5.73 -10.99
N MET A 135 -0.05 -6.73 -11.73
CA MET A 135 -0.37 -6.86 -13.15
C MET A 135 -1.88 -7.03 -13.37
N GLU A 136 -2.53 -7.88 -12.57
CA GLU A 136 -3.97 -8.10 -12.70
C GLU A 136 -4.79 -6.85 -12.34
N LEU A 137 -4.38 -6.13 -11.29
CA LEU A 137 -5.01 -4.85 -10.94
C LEU A 137 -4.78 -3.79 -12.03
N ALA A 138 -3.60 -3.73 -12.64
CA ALA A 138 -3.29 -2.79 -13.71
C ALA A 138 -4.13 -3.04 -14.97
N ARG A 139 -4.46 -4.30 -15.28
CA ARG A 139 -5.36 -4.67 -16.40
C ARG A 139 -6.79 -4.17 -16.24
N GLN A 140 -7.20 -3.77 -15.03
CA GLN A 140 -8.54 -3.23 -14.75
C GLN A 140 -8.64 -1.72 -15.00
N LEU A 141 -7.52 -1.07 -15.37
CA LEU A 141 -7.44 0.39 -15.52
C LEU A 141 -7.67 0.86 -16.95
#